data_AF-A0A7S1AC07-F1
#
_entry.id   AF-A0A7S1AC07-F1
#
_cell.length_a   1.000
_cell.length_b   1.000
_cell.length_c   1.000
_cell.angle_alpha   90.00
_cell.angle_beta   90.00
_cell.angle_gamma   90.00
#
_symmetry.space_group_name_H-M   'P 1'
#
loop_
_entity.id
_entity.type
_entity.pdbx_description
1 polymer ?
#
loop_
_entity_poly.entity_id
_entity_poly.type
_entity_poly.pdbx_seq_one_letter_code
_entity_poly.pdbx_strand_id
1 'polypeptide(L)'
;GPTGRSLDGRVRGKRLTRDGAGDILRDLRDAYLDTTFQKQIFKLSRDVRTKTEFMSHLGRAALPTQRPVLFKWGFEGTEKGLNEMAWAIQEHTNDAGNSILQQLAQDATRALSGCMYDVLRDANTVASSGAGG
;
A
#
# COMPACT_ATOMS: atom_id res chain seq x y z
N GLY A 1 0.75 -33.65 11.21
CA GLY A 1 -0.52 -33.31 10.54
C GLY A 1 -0.37 -31.94 9.92
N PRO A 2 -0.68 -31.75 8.63
CA PRO A 2 -0.56 -30.44 8.01
C PRO A 2 -1.92 -29.74 8.05
N THR A 3 -2.04 -28.69 8.85
CA THR A 3 -3.14 -27.73 8.76
C THR A 3 -2.95 -26.96 7.44
N GLY A 4 -3.71 -27.37 6.42
CA GLY A 4 -3.77 -26.68 5.15
C GLY A 4 -4.20 -25.24 5.35
N ARG A 5 -3.38 -24.29 4.89
CA ARG A 5 -3.80 -22.90 4.71
C ARG A 5 -4.90 -22.90 3.65
N SER A 6 -6.13 -22.57 4.06
CA SER A 6 -7.26 -22.35 3.15
C SER A 6 -6.90 -21.28 2.13
N LEU A 7 -6.72 -21.70 0.87
CA LEU A 7 -6.54 -20.84 -0.30
C LEU A 7 -7.90 -20.44 -0.91
N ASP A 8 -8.90 -20.16 -0.07
CA ASP A 8 -10.25 -19.80 -0.52
C ASP A 8 -10.58 -18.34 -0.18
N GLY A 9 -9.84 -17.43 -0.84
CA GLY A 9 -10.12 -15.99 -0.85
C GLY A 9 -10.51 -15.55 -2.26
N ARG A 10 -11.56 -16.15 -2.84
CA ARG A 10 -12.02 -15.83 -4.20
C ARG A 10 -12.46 -14.38 -4.32
N VAL A 11 -11.65 -13.57 -4.99
CA VAL A 11 -12.12 -12.29 -5.53
C VAL A 11 -12.85 -12.56 -6.84
N ARG A 12 -14.15 -12.90 -6.72
CA ARG A 12 -15.19 -12.59 -7.71
C ARG A 12 -16.51 -12.36 -6.97
N GLY A 13 -16.85 -11.09 -6.76
CA GLY A 13 -18.21 -10.65 -6.44
C GLY A 13 -18.65 -10.70 -4.97
N LYS A 14 -17.74 -10.85 -3.99
CA LYS A 14 -18.09 -10.82 -2.56
C LYS A 14 -17.12 -9.93 -1.81
N ARG A 15 -17.67 -9.11 -0.90
CA ARG A 15 -16.96 -8.21 0.02
C ARG A 15 -15.62 -8.81 0.46
N LEU A 16 -14.57 -8.00 0.39
CA LEU A 16 -13.27 -8.36 0.93
C LEU A 16 -13.45 -8.78 2.39
N THR A 17 -12.79 -9.85 2.82
CA THR A 17 -12.79 -10.22 4.24
C THR A 17 -11.64 -9.49 4.93
N ARG A 18 -11.72 -9.33 6.26
CA ARG A 18 -10.63 -8.75 7.05
C ARG A 18 -9.30 -9.47 6.80
N ASP A 19 -9.32 -10.79 6.72
CA ASP A 19 -8.12 -11.60 6.44
C ASP A 19 -7.60 -11.36 5.02
N GLY A 20 -8.50 -11.26 4.03
CA GLY A 20 -8.15 -10.93 2.66
C GLY A 20 -7.50 -9.54 2.54
N ALA A 21 -7.99 -8.54 3.27
CA ALA A 21 -7.35 -7.23 3.33
C ALA A 21 -5.93 -7.32 3.91
N GLY A 22 -5.73 -8.13 4.95
CA GLY A 22 -4.40 -8.39 5.52
C GLY A 22 -3.44 -9.06 4.53
N ASP A 23 -3.93 -10.02 3.77
CA ASP A 23 -3.11 -10.72 2.76
C ASP A 23 -2.76 -9.82 1.57
N ILE A 24 -3.68 -8.96 1.11
CA ILE A 24 -3.37 -7.94 0.10
C ILE A 24 -2.27 -7.00 0.59
N LEU A 25 -2.38 -6.52 1.83
CA LEU A 25 -1.37 -5.60 2.41
C LEU A 25 0.01 -6.26 2.51
N ARG A 26 0.07 -7.56 2.85
CA ARG A 26 1.34 -8.33 2.85
C ARG A 26 1.90 -8.49 1.45
N ASP A 27 1.06 -8.86 0.47
CA ASP A 27 1.49 -8.98 -0.92
C ASP A 27 2.03 -7.65 -1.48
N LEU A 28 1.36 -6.54 -1.18
CA LEU A 28 1.83 -5.20 -1.56
C LEU A 28 3.16 -4.86 -0.90
N ARG A 29 3.28 -5.08 0.42
CA ARG A 29 4.53 -4.87 1.15
C ARG A 29 5.67 -5.65 0.52
N ASP A 30 5.46 -6.94 0.27
CA ASP A 30 6.50 -7.82 -0.26
C ASP A 30 6.89 -7.42 -1.70
N ALA A 31 5.91 -7.00 -2.52
CA ALA A 31 6.18 -6.46 -3.86
C ALA A 31 7.00 -5.16 -3.80
N TYR A 32 6.71 -4.26 -2.84
CA TYR A 32 7.50 -3.04 -2.66
C TYR A 32 8.88 -3.32 -2.07
N LEU A 33 9.07 -4.37 -1.27
CA LEU A 33 10.39 -4.74 -0.75
C LEU A 33 11.32 -5.32 -1.81
N ASP A 34 10.85 -5.54 -3.04
CA ASP A 34 11.70 -5.95 -4.15
C ASP A 34 12.88 -4.97 -4.34
N THR A 35 14.08 -5.53 -4.51
CA THR A 35 15.32 -4.76 -4.59
C THR A 35 15.33 -3.84 -5.80
N THR A 36 14.71 -4.23 -6.91
CA THR A 36 14.62 -3.40 -8.12
C THR A 36 13.76 -2.19 -7.86
N PHE A 37 12.59 -2.38 -7.24
CA PHE A 37 11.70 -1.29 -6.88
C PHE A 37 12.37 -0.33 -5.87
N GLN A 38 12.99 -0.84 -4.81
CA GLN A 38 13.67 0.01 -3.82
C GLN A 38 14.82 0.84 -4.43
N LYS A 39 15.57 0.29 -5.39
CA LYS A 39 16.58 1.05 -6.14
C LYS A 39 15.96 2.18 -6.96
N GLN A 40 14.80 1.94 -7.57
CA GLN A 40 14.06 2.98 -8.31
C GLN A 40 13.58 4.09 -7.36
N ILE A 41 13.06 3.74 -6.19
CA ILE A 41 12.63 4.72 -5.17
C ILE A 41 13.81 5.55 -4.66
N PHE A 42 14.94 4.90 -4.37
CA PHE A 42 16.14 5.61 -3.94
C PHE A 42 16.64 6.57 -5.02
N LYS A 43 16.66 6.14 -6.29
CA LYS A 43 17.01 7.03 -7.40
C LYS A 43 16.04 8.20 -7.50
N LEU A 44 14.74 7.93 -7.47
CA LEU A 44 13.70 8.95 -7.54
C LEU A 44 13.84 9.99 -6.42
N SER A 45 14.15 9.57 -5.19
CA SER A 45 14.36 10.49 -4.07
C SER A 45 15.52 11.46 -4.25
N ARG A 46 16.50 11.10 -5.09
CA ARG A 46 17.66 11.95 -5.42
C ARG A 46 17.40 12.87 -6.60
N ASP A 47 16.52 12.44 -7.51
CA ASP A 47 16.25 13.16 -8.77
C ASP A 47 15.20 14.28 -8.59
N VAL A 48 14.34 14.19 -7.57
CA VAL A 48 13.29 15.18 -7.28
C VAL A 48 13.72 16.17 -6.21
N ARG A 49 13.18 17.39 -6.27
CA ARG A 49 13.52 18.45 -5.29
C ARG A 49 12.43 18.66 -4.25
N THR A 50 11.22 18.22 -4.54
CA THR A 50 10.06 18.45 -3.68
C THR A 50 9.31 17.16 -3.36
N LYS A 51 8.62 17.16 -2.21
CA LYS A 51 7.72 16.08 -1.81
C LYS A 51 6.63 15.84 -2.85
N THR A 52 6.05 16.90 -3.41
CA THR A 52 4.96 16.79 -4.39
C THR A 52 5.41 16.11 -5.68
N GLU A 53 6.61 16.45 -6.18
CA GLU A 53 7.21 15.75 -7.32
C GLU A 53 7.45 14.28 -7.00
N PHE A 54 8.03 13.99 -5.83
CA PHE A 54 8.26 12.61 -5.38
C PHE A 54 6.96 11.80 -5.40
N MET A 55 5.89 12.30 -4.79
CA MET A 55 4.61 11.58 -4.73
C MET A 55 3.98 11.37 -6.12
N SER A 56 4.06 12.37 -6.99
CA SER A 56 3.57 12.27 -8.38
C SER A 56 4.29 11.17 -9.16
N HIS A 57 5.61 11.12 -9.06
CA HIS A 57 6.42 10.09 -9.71
C HIS A 57 6.28 8.72 -9.04
N LEU A 58 6.12 8.68 -7.72
CA LEU A 58 5.94 7.45 -6.95
C LEU A 58 4.71 6.69 -7.42
N GLY A 59 3.57 7.36 -7.63
CA GLY A 59 2.35 6.72 -8.13
C GLY A 59 2.58 6.02 -9.48
N ARG A 60 3.30 6.68 -10.40
CA ARG A 60 3.63 6.11 -11.72
C ARG A 60 4.62 4.95 -11.63
N ALA A 61 5.62 5.06 -10.75
CA ALA A 61 6.64 4.03 -10.56
C ALA A 61 6.07 2.78 -9.85
N ALA A 62 5.10 2.96 -8.96
CA ALA A 62 4.50 1.89 -8.18
C ALA A 62 3.52 1.02 -8.98
N LEU A 63 2.83 1.59 -9.99
CA LEU A 63 1.80 0.87 -10.74
C LEU A 63 2.30 -0.43 -11.38
N PRO A 64 3.44 -0.48 -12.09
CA PRO A 64 3.99 -1.75 -12.60
C PRO A 64 4.23 -2.81 -11.52
N THR A 65 4.68 -2.39 -10.32
CA THR A 65 4.90 -3.26 -9.16
C THR A 65 3.60 -3.74 -8.53
N GLN A 66 2.56 -2.91 -8.55
CA GLN A 66 1.23 -3.21 -8.01
C GLN A 66 0.42 -4.13 -8.93
N ARG A 67 0.62 -4.06 -10.26
CA ARG A 67 -0.17 -4.81 -11.25
C ARG A 67 -0.26 -6.31 -11.00
N PRO A 68 0.83 -7.04 -10.69
CA PRO A 68 0.75 -8.47 -10.36
C PRO A 68 -0.14 -8.75 -9.15
N VAL A 69 -0.09 -7.88 -8.13
CA VAL A 69 -0.93 -8.00 -6.92
C VAL A 69 -2.39 -7.71 -7.27
N LEU A 70 -2.66 -6.65 -8.03
CA LEU A 70 -4.01 -6.30 -8.48
C LEU A 70 -4.66 -7.47 -9.22
N PHE A 71 -3.97 -8.05 -10.21
CA PHE A 71 -4.49 -9.19 -10.97
C PHE A 71 -4.66 -10.45 -10.11
N LYS A 72 -3.73 -10.73 -9.19
CA LYS A 72 -3.84 -11.85 -8.24
C LYS A 72 -5.13 -11.78 -7.43
N TRP A 73 -5.51 -10.58 -7.02
CA TRP A 73 -6.72 -10.30 -6.25
C TRP A 73 -7.89 -9.88 -7.13
N GLY A 74 -7.88 -10.15 -8.42
CA GLY A 74 -9.03 -9.92 -9.30
C GLY A 74 -9.39 -8.45 -9.56
N PHE A 75 -8.51 -7.51 -9.19
CA PHE A 75 -8.62 -6.10 -9.56
C PHE A 75 -8.01 -5.86 -10.94
N GLU A 76 -8.43 -4.77 -11.57
CA GLU A 76 -7.83 -4.33 -12.82
C GLU A 76 -6.41 -3.78 -12.58
N GLY A 77 -5.47 -4.08 -13.48
CA GLY A 77 -4.09 -3.55 -13.42
C GLY A 77 -3.97 -2.09 -13.85
N THR A 78 -4.89 -1.25 -13.42
CA THR A 78 -5.04 0.18 -13.76
C THR A 78 -5.08 1.03 -12.49
N GLU A 79 -4.95 2.36 -12.62
CA GLU A 79 -5.15 3.27 -11.49
C GLU A 79 -6.56 3.15 -10.89
N LYS A 80 -7.56 2.84 -11.72
CA LYS A 80 -8.92 2.57 -11.27
C LYS A 80 -8.97 1.33 -10.38
N GLY A 81 -8.38 0.22 -10.81
CA GLY A 81 -8.32 -1.00 -10.00
C GLY A 81 -7.51 -0.83 -8.72
N LEU A 82 -6.47 0.01 -8.74
CA LEU A 82 -5.75 0.43 -7.52
C LEU A 82 -6.68 1.14 -6.53
N ASN A 83 -7.47 2.10 -7.02
CA ASN A 83 -8.44 2.81 -6.19
C ASN A 83 -9.50 1.84 -5.64
N GLU A 84 -10.06 0.96 -6.46
CA GLU A 84 -11.02 -0.06 -6.00
C GLU A 84 -10.43 -0.96 -4.91
N MET A 85 -9.19 -1.42 -5.07
CA MET A 85 -8.48 -2.20 -4.06
C MET A 85 -8.24 -1.39 -2.78
N ALA A 86 -7.80 -0.13 -2.89
CA ALA A 86 -7.56 0.74 -1.75
C ALA A 86 -8.84 0.98 -0.94
N TRP A 87 -9.97 1.21 -1.62
CA TRP A 87 -11.27 1.36 -0.98
C TRP A 87 -11.70 0.08 -0.26
N ALA A 88 -11.50 -1.09 -0.89
CA ALA A 88 -11.82 -2.37 -0.26
C ALA A 88 -10.98 -2.62 1.00
N ILE A 89 -9.69 -2.25 1.00
CA ILE A 89 -8.84 -2.34 2.19
C ILE A 89 -9.29 -1.36 3.27
N GLN A 90 -9.61 -0.11 2.89
CA GLN A 90 -10.00 0.95 3.80
C GLN A 90 -11.26 0.64 4.61
N GLU A 91 -12.21 -0.08 4.02
CA GLU A 91 -13.41 -0.59 4.72
C GLU A 91 -13.04 -1.40 5.98
N HIS A 92 -11.85 -2.03 6.01
CA HIS A 92 -11.40 -2.86 7.12
C HIS A 92 -10.32 -2.24 8.01
N THR A 93 -9.58 -1.24 7.52
CA THR A 93 -8.51 -0.57 8.30
C THR A 93 -9.04 0.57 9.18
N ASN A 94 -10.19 1.15 8.82
CA ASN A 94 -10.80 2.27 9.56
C ASN A 94 -11.52 1.83 10.86
N ASP A 95 -11.68 0.52 11.07
CA ASP A 95 -12.13 -0.01 12.36
C ASP A 95 -11.08 0.28 13.44
N ALA A 96 -11.40 1.16 14.39
CA ALA A 96 -10.52 1.57 15.49
C ALA A 96 -9.98 0.40 16.36
N GLY A 97 -10.59 -0.78 16.27
CA GLY A 97 -10.13 -2.00 16.95
C GLY A 97 -9.15 -2.86 16.16
N ASN A 98 -8.70 -2.46 14.97
CA ASN A 98 -7.92 -3.31 14.07
C ASN A 98 -6.45 -2.85 13.93
N SER A 99 -5.73 -2.90 15.05
CA SER A 99 -4.31 -2.51 15.11
C SER A 99 -3.42 -3.31 14.16
N ILE A 100 -3.77 -4.57 13.86
CA ILE A 100 -2.98 -5.43 12.97
C ILE A 100 -3.08 -4.96 11.52
N LEU A 101 -4.28 -4.69 11.00
CA LEU A 101 -4.41 -4.19 9.62
C LEU A 101 -3.84 -2.78 9.47
N GLN A 102 -3.97 -1.94 10.50
CA GLN A 102 -3.33 -0.63 10.51
C GLN A 102 -1.80 -0.75 10.44
N GLN A 103 -1.21 -1.66 11.22
CA GLN A 103 0.22 -1.94 11.16
C GLN A 103 0.64 -2.45 9.79
N LEU A 104 -0.11 -3.38 9.19
CA LEU A 104 0.19 -3.89 7.85
C LEU A 104 0.07 -2.80 6.77
N ALA A 105 -0.92 -1.91 6.88
CA ALA A 105 -1.06 -0.76 6.00
C ALA A 105 0.12 0.21 6.15
N GLN A 106 0.57 0.43 7.39
CA GLN A 106 1.74 1.25 7.66
C GLN A 106 3.02 0.62 7.11
N ASP A 107 3.21 -0.69 7.28
CA ASP A 107 4.36 -1.43 6.77
C ASP A 107 4.41 -1.40 5.23
N ALA A 108 3.27 -1.59 4.57
CA ALA A 108 3.15 -1.47 3.13
C ALA A 108 3.45 -0.04 2.65
N THR A 109 2.94 0.97 3.36
CA THR A 109 3.22 2.39 3.05
C THR A 109 4.71 2.73 3.22
N ARG A 110 5.36 2.17 4.26
CA ARG A 110 6.79 2.32 4.50
C ARG A 110 7.61 1.66 3.40
N ALA A 111 7.26 0.45 2.99
CA ALA A 111 7.91 -0.23 1.89
C ALA A 111 7.75 0.54 0.57
N LEU A 112 6.54 1.05 0.27
CA LEU A 112 6.27 1.87 -0.92
C LEU A 112 7.16 3.12 -0.96
N SER A 113 7.25 3.82 0.17
CA SER A 113 7.96 5.10 0.27
C SER A 113 9.48 4.95 0.39
N GLY A 114 9.95 3.77 0.78
CA GLY A 114 11.37 3.47 0.96
C GLY A 114 12.07 4.46 1.90
N CYS A 115 13.22 4.98 1.47
CA CYS A 115 14.01 5.96 2.22
C CYS A 115 13.30 7.30 2.49
N MET A 116 12.22 7.60 1.75
CA MET A 116 11.46 8.85 1.92
C MET A 116 10.34 8.75 2.96
N TYR A 117 10.10 7.56 3.54
CA TYR A 117 8.98 7.35 4.43
C TYR A 117 8.91 8.36 5.59
N ASP A 118 10.03 8.57 6.30
CA ASP A 118 10.05 9.47 7.47
C ASP A 118 9.79 10.92 7.06
N VAL A 119 10.36 11.37 5.94
CA VAL A 119 10.12 12.70 5.35
C VAL A 119 8.65 12.89 4.98
N LEU A 120 8.02 11.88 4.40
CA LEU A 120 6.61 11.94 4.00
C LEU A 120 5.68 11.94 5.22
N ARG A 121 6.00 11.14 6.23
CA ARG A 121 5.23 10.97 7.47
C ARG A 121 5.24 12.24 8.31
N ASP A 122 6.42 12.81 8.57
CA ASP A 122 6.56 13.97 9.45
C ASP A 122 5.83 15.19 8.89
N ALA A 123 5.84 15.35 7.56
CA ALA A 123 5.07 16.36 6.85
C ALA A 123 3.53 16.19 6.98
N ASN A 124 3.03 14.99 7.25
CA ASN A 124 1.60 14.76 7.49
C ASN A 124 1.21 15.10 8.93
N THR A 125 2.09 14.84 9.90
CA THR A 125 1.86 15.13 11.33
C THR A 125 1.81 16.65 11.61
N VAL A 126 2.63 17.45 10.93
CA VAL A 126 2.58 18.92 11.05
C VAL A 126 1.33 19.54 10.43
N ALA A 127 0.76 18.94 9.37
CA ALA A 127 -0.47 19.42 8.75
C ALA A 127 -1.71 19.20 9.66
N SER A 128 -1.74 18.13 10.44
CA SER A 128 -2.84 17.82 11.37
C SER A 128 -2.75 18.56 12.71
N SER A 129 -1.61 19.20 13.02
CA SER A 129 -1.41 19.94 14.28
C SER A 129 -1.67 21.45 14.14
N GLY A 130 -2.03 21.94 12.95
CA GLY A 130 -2.31 23.35 12.66
C GLY A 130 -3.78 23.76 12.68
N ALA A 131 -4.72 22.84 12.95
CA ALA A 131 -6.16 23.13 13.05
C ALA A 131 -6.57 23.26 14.53
N GLY A 132 -6.09 24.32 15.18
CA GLY A 132 -6.35 24.58 16.59
C GLY A 132 -5.73 25.92 17.01
N GLY A 133 -6.22 27.00 16.40
CA GLY A 133 -5.93 28.39 16.76
C GLY A 133 -7.21 29.19 16.73
#